data_AF-A0A957CFN4-F1
#
_entry.id   AF-A0A957CFN4-F1
#
_cell.length_a   1.000
_cell.length_b   1.000
_cell.length_c   1.000
_cell.angle_alpha   90.00
_cell.angle_beta   90.00
_cell.angle_gamma   90.00
#
_symmetry.space_group_name_H-M   'P 1'
#
loop_
_entity.id
_entity.type
_entity.pdbx_description
1 polymer ?
#
loop_
_entity_poly.entity_id
_entity_poly.type
_entity_poly.pdbx_seq_one_letter_code
_entity_poly.pdbx_strand_id
1 'polypeptide(L)'
;MSQTFTGVIQYANGSPAKDVTVRLFDKDVIGDDDDLTVQIGVSDAEGVFTVTYAKDRELNFTDIYLPYLEFAYEFNGRSETQRNFIQPFEYVFKLPEYPPVTFIPAKHGFQFVNRFPGYWIPFSIPSIPDIPSVSNIYGLCGGMSASAYDFLLAGIPIPERRRAPGRITPLHQYLHRRQVDSLTMGKQVVRFVRWMALPDEAVQLRTDETIKELKLRLDAGIPTPIGLVYISSRETWQIWQNHQVLAVNYTEEDNLLRIQVYEPNYPRRNDVFIQCWPDGHGGWQSVQLIGDKRKHVRGFFAMPYEPVMPSKYLFKPEEETVE
;
A
#
# COMPACT_ATOMS: atom_id res chain seq x y z
N MET A 1 -20.14 17.25 -39.03
CA MET A 1 -20.66 17.74 -37.73
C MET A 1 -19.80 17.14 -36.64
N SER A 2 -19.56 17.82 -35.51
CA SER A 2 -18.85 17.23 -34.38
C SER A 2 -19.86 16.74 -33.32
N GLN A 3 -19.43 15.79 -32.50
CA GLN A 3 -20.15 15.29 -31.32
C GLN A 3 -19.26 15.40 -30.09
N THR A 4 -19.85 15.24 -28.91
CA THR A 4 -19.09 15.25 -27.65
C THR A 4 -19.30 13.94 -26.90
N PHE A 5 -18.25 13.45 -26.27
CA PHE A 5 -18.30 12.36 -25.32
C PHE A 5 -17.86 12.91 -23.96
N THR A 6 -18.69 12.72 -22.93
CA THR A 6 -18.41 13.18 -21.57
C THR A 6 -18.37 11.99 -20.64
N GLY A 7 -17.38 11.97 -19.76
CA GLY A 7 -17.23 10.93 -18.75
C GLY A 7 -16.48 11.44 -17.53
N VAL A 8 -16.25 10.53 -16.59
CA VAL A 8 -15.48 10.75 -15.37
C VAL A 8 -14.34 9.74 -15.36
N ILE A 9 -13.11 10.20 -15.13
CA ILE A 9 -11.95 9.34 -14.91
C ILE A 9 -11.55 9.41 -13.43
N GLN A 10 -11.37 8.24 -12.82
CA GLN A 10 -11.06 8.09 -11.40
C GLN A 10 -9.83 7.21 -11.22
N TYR A 11 -9.13 7.33 -10.09
CA TYR A 11 -8.17 6.32 -9.65
C TYR A 11 -8.87 5.04 -9.18
N ALA A 12 -8.10 3.98 -8.90
CA ALA A 12 -8.62 2.68 -8.48
C ALA A 12 -9.52 2.76 -7.23
N ASN A 13 -9.23 3.70 -6.32
CA ASN A 13 -10.03 3.97 -5.12
C ASN A 13 -11.33 4.77 -5.37
N GLY A 14 -11.60 5.18 -6.61
CA GLY A 14 -12.75 6.00 -6.97
C GLY A 14 -12.58 7.51 -6.76
N SER A 15 -11.40 7.97 -6.31
CA SER A 15 -11.11 9.39 -6.24
C SER A 15 -10.94 10.00 -7.65
N PRO A 16 -11.35 11.26 -7.88
CA PRO A 16 -11.13 11.96 -9.14
C PRO A 16 -9.68 11.92 -9.63
N ALA A 17 -9.48 11.58 -10.91
CA ALA A 17 -8.19 11.74 -11.57
C ALA A 17 -8.21 13.02 -12.41
N LYS A 18 -7.51 14.05 -11.95
CA LYS A 18 -7.41 15.36 -12.63
C LYS A 18 -6.27 15.39 -13.64
N ASP A 19 -6.32 16.36 -14.56
CA ASP A 19 -5.26 16.62 -15.55
C ASP A 19 -4.97 15.43 -16.48
N VAL A 20 -5.94 14.53 -16.65
CA VAL A 20 -5.84 13.40 -17.58
C VAL A 20 -6.27 13.86 -18.96
N THR A 21 -5.38 13.73 -19.92
CA THR A 21 -5.65 14.03 -21.32
C THR A 21 -6.42 12.87 -21.95
N VAL A 22 -7.50 13.18 -22.69
CA VAL A 22 -8.39 12.18 -23.28
C VAL A 22 -8.51 12.41 -24.79
N ARG A 23 -8.25 11.34 -25.55
CA ARG A 23 -8.48 11.25 -26.99
C ARG A 23 -9.40 10.08 -27.31
N LEU A 24 -10.12 10.18 -28.42
CA LEU A 24 -11.05 9.15 -28.89
C LEU A 24 -10.56 8.60 -30.22
N PHE A 25 -10.40 7.28 -30.27
CA PHE A 25 -9.91 6.55 -31.44
C PHE A 25 -10.96 5.58 -31.94
N ASP A 26 -11.00 5.41 -33.25
CA ASP A 26 -11.61 4.26 -33.89
C ASP A 26 -10.56 3.17 -34.08
N LYS A 27 -10.91 1.91 -33.79
CA LYS A 27 -9.95 0.81 -33.88
C LYS A 27 -10.08 0.11 -35.23
N ASP A 28 -9.03 0.17 -36.02
CA ASP A 28 -9.02 -0.43 -37.35
C ASP A 28 -8.51 -1.87 -37.35
N VAL A 29 -9.08 -2.69 -38.24
CA VAL A 29 -8.69 -4.10 -38.40
C VAL A 29 -7.30 -4.21 -39.04
N ILE A 30 -6.96 -3.27 -39.93
CA ILE A 30 -5.71 -3.23 -40.72
C ILE A 30 -5.31 -1.76 -40.89
N GLY A 31 -4.18 -1.36 -40.32
CA GLY A 31 -3.68 0.02 -40.39
C GLY A 31 -3.38 0.59 -39.01
N ASP A 32 -3.10 1.89 -38.97
CA ASP A 32 -3.03 2.66 -37.73
C ASP A 32 -4.46 3.01 -37.27
N ASP A 33 -4.69 3.03 -35.95
CA ASP A 33 -5.97 3.44 -35.37
C ASP A 33 -6.25 4.92 -35.71
N ASP A 34 -7.46 5.20 -36.20
CA ASP A 34 -7.84 6.54 -36.61
C ASP A 34 -8.20 7.44 -35.40
N ASP A 35 -7.46 8.54 -35.23
CA ASP A 35 -7.77 9.56 -34.21
C ASP A 35 -8.99 10.39 -34.64
N LEU A 36 -10.11 10.17 -33.95
CA LEU A 36 -11.37 10.90 -34.21
C LEU A 36 -11.44 12.23 -33.46
N THR A 37 -10.41 12.58 -32.67
CA THR A 37 -10.41 13.74 -31.78
C THR A 37 -10.36 15.05 -32.58
N VAL A 38 -11.39 15.88 -32.41
CA VAL A 38 -11.44 17.27 -32.93
C VAL A 38 -10.94 18.24 -31.87
N GLN A 39 -11.33 18.04 -30.61
CA GLN A 39 -10.83 18.81 -29.47
C GLN A 39 -10.52 17.84 -28.33
N ILE A 40 -9.27 17.86 -27.89
CA ILE A 40 -8.75 17.06 -26.79
C ILE A 40 -9.53 17.36 -25.51
N GLY A 41 -9.96 16.31 -24.81
CA GLY A 41 -10.52 16.43 -23.47
C GLY A 41 -9.41 16.48 -22.42
N VAL A 42 -9.62 17.24 -21.35
CA VAL A 42 -8.77 17.21 -20.15
C VAL A 42 -9.69 17.09 -18.95
N SER A 43 -9.41 16.16 -18.04
CA SER A 43 -10.22 15.99 -16.84
C SER A 43 -9.99 17.12 -15.82
N ASP A 44 -11.08 17.61 -15.23
CA ASP A 44 -11.05 18.64 -14.20
C ASP A 44 -10.74 18.08 -12.80
N ALA A 45 -10.88 18.91 -11.76
CA ALA A 45 -10.64 18.51 -10.37
C ALA A 45 -11.60 17.42 -9.85
N GLU A 46 -12.77 17.27 -10.47
CA GLU A 46 -13.76 16.22 -10.18
C GLU A 46 -13.60 15.01 -11.11
N GLY A 47 -12.56 15.01 -11.95
CA GLY A 47 -12.25 13.96 -12.90
C GLY A 47 -13.17 13.97 -14.13
N VAL A 48 -14.00 14.99 -14.28
CA VAL A 48 -14.93 15.12 -15.41
C VAL A 48 -14.16 15.58 -16.63
N PHE A 49 -14.32 14.91 -17.76
CA PHE A 49 -13.75 15.30 -19.04
C PHE A 49 -14.83 15.35 -20.12
N THR A 50 -14.63 16.21 -21.12
CA THR A 50 -15.41 16.23 -22.36
C THR A 50 -14.45 16.26 -23.54
N VAL A 51 -14.54 15.26 -24.43
CA VAL A 51 -13.80 15.21 -25.69
C VAL A 51 -14.76 15.48 -26.84
N THR A 52 -14.31 16.27 -27.83
CA THR A 52 -15.09 16.53 -29.05
C THR A 52 -14.52 15.70 -30.19
N TYR A 53 -15.36 15.00 -30.94
CA TYR A 53 -14.95 14.08 -32.01
C TYR A 53 -15.78 14.27 -33.29
N ALA A 54 -15.24 13.83 -34.43
CA ALA A 54 -15.87 13.97 -35.74
C ALA A 54 -17.00 12.94 -35.95
N LYS A 55 -18.18 13.39 -36.44
CA LYS A 55 -19.39 12.55 -36.63
C LYS A 55 -19.38 11.70 -37.90
N ASP A 56 -18.58 12.07 -38.89
CA ASP A 56 -18.58 11.46 -40.24
C ASP A 56 -18.07 10.01 -40.27
N ARG A 57 -17.64 9.49 -39.12
CA ARG A 57 -17.52 8.07 -38.82
C ARG A 57 -18.37 7.80 -37.60
N GLU A 58 -19.65 7.44 -37.81
CA GLU A 58 -20.55 7.11 -36.70
C GLU A 58 -19.88 6.05 -35.84
N LEU A 59 -19.85 6.24 -34.51
CA LEU A 59 -19.39 5.23 -33.56
C LEU A 59 -20.27 4.00 -33.78
N ASN A 60 -19.79 3.08 -34.61
CA ASN A 60 -20.55 1.92 -34.98
C ASN A 60 -20.37 0.91 -33.84
N PHE A 61 -21.26 0.94 -32.86
CA PHE A 61 -21.24 -0.04 -31.78
C PHE A 61 -21.54 -1.48 -32.26
N THR A 62 -21.78 -1.68 -33.56
CA THR A 62 -21.88 -2.99 -34.22
C THR A 62 -20.62 -3.38 -35.00
N ASP A 63 -19.58 -2.52 -35.02
CA ASP A 63 -18.30 -2.88 -35.61
C ASP A 63 -17.59 -3.97 -34.82
N ILE A 64 -16.71 -4.71 -35.51
CA ILE A 64 -15.97 -5.84 -34.90
C ILE A 64 -15.06 -5.34 -33.77
N TYR A 65 -14.58 -4.09 -33.87
CA TYR A 65 -13.81 -3.43 -32.83
C TYR A 65 -14.51 -2.15 -32.39
N LEU A 66 -14.76 -2.05 -31.08
CA LEU A 66 -15.38 -0.86 -30.51
C LEU A 66 -14.39 0.31 -30.51
N PRO A 67 -14.86 1.56 -30.67
CA PRO A 67 -14.06 2.74 -30.45
C PRO A 67 -13.54 2.75 -28.99
N TYR A 68 -12.41 3.40 -28.76
CA TYR A 68 -11.81 3.46 -27.44
C TYR A 68 -11.36 4.87 -27.07
N LEU A 69 -11.32 5.13 -25.77
CA LEU A 69 -10.67 6.29 -25.20
C LEU A 69 -9.23 5.95 -24.85
N GLU A 70 -8.32 6.84 -25.20
CA GLU A 70 -6.95 6.84 -24.70
C GLU A 70 -6.81 7.94 -23.65
N PHE A 71 -6.41 7.53 -22.44
CA PHE A 71 -6.11 8.38 -21.30
C PHE A 71 -4.59 8.50 -21.17
N ALA A 72 -4.06 9.72 -21.29
CA ALA A 72 -2.66 10.02 -21.06
C ALA A 72 -2.51 10.93 -19.82
N TYR A 73 -1.63 10.55 -18.90
CA TYR A 73 -1.48 11.22 -17.61
C TYR A 73 -0.06 11.07 -17.08
N GLU A 74 0.32 11.94 -16.15
CA GLU A 74 1.54 11.75 -15.38
C GLU A 74 1.22 11.04 -14.05
N PHE A 75 1.94 9.97 -13.76
CA PHE A 75 1.88 9.29 -12.48
C PHE A 75 3.29 9.04 -11.96
N ASN A 76 3.61 9.62 -10.80
CA ASN A 76 4.92 9.52 -10.15
C ASN A 76 6.10 9.89 -11.07
N GLY A 77 5.95 10.99 -11.82
CA GLY A 77 6.99 11.49 -12.74
C GLY A 77 7.18 10.64 -13.99
N ARG A 78 6.27 9.70 -14.27
CA ARG A 78 6.23 8.91 -15.50
C ARG A 78 5.02 9.30 -16.32
N SER A 79 5.19 9.37 -17.63
CA SER A 79 4.07 9.48 -18.56
C SER A 79 3.46 8.09 -18.76
N GLU A 80 2.19 7.95 -18.41
CA GLU A 80 1.42 6.72 -18.52
C GLU A 80 0.29 6.90 -19.55
N THR A 81 -0.06 5.80 -20.22
CA THR A 81 -1.16 5.76 -21.18
C THR A 81 -2.03 4.54 -20.92
N GLN A 82 -3.34 4.73 -20.91
CA GLN A 82 -4.32 3.66 -20.75
C GLN A 82 -5.40 3.74 -21.82
N ARG A 83 -5.83 2.58 -22.33
CA ARG A 83 -6.90 2.46 -23.32
C ARG A 83 -8.10 1.75 -22.74
N ASN A 84 -9.29 2.31 -22.94
CA ASN A 84 -10.56 1.69 -22.56
C ASN A 84 -11.53 1.72 -23.73
N PHE A 85 -12.01 0.55 -24.13
CA PHE A 85 -13.08 0.44 -25.12
C PHE A 85 -14.37 1.05 -24.58
N ILE A 86 -15.04 1.85 -25.39
CA ILE A 86 -16.29 2.51 -25.04
C ILE A 86 -17.40 1.46 -25.10
N GLN A 87 -18.02 1.17 -23.95
CA GLN A 87 -19.23 0.36 -23.89
C GLN A 87 -20.48 1.27 -23.85
N PRO A 88 -21.63 0.80 -24.36
CA PRO A 88 -22.89 1.49 -24.17
C PRO A 88 -23.16 1.79 -22.69
N PHE A 89 -23.50 3.04 -22.38
CA PHE A 89 -23.83 3.53 -21.03
C PHE A 89 -22.67 3.53 -20.02
N GLU A 90 -21.42 3.31 -20.45
CA GLU A 90 -20.24 3.45 -19.61
C GLU A 90 -19.67 4.87 -19.70
N TYR A 91 -19.69 5.58 -18.56
CA TYR A 91 -19.21 6.97 -18.46
C TYR A 91 -18.21 7.16 -17.31
N VAL A 92 -17.88 6.10 -16.58
CA VAL A 92 -16.93 6.14 -15.46
C VAL A 92 -15.78 5.19 -15.77
N PHE A 93 -14.60 5.76 -15.92
CA PHE A 93 -13.37 5.06 -16.24
C PHE A 93 -12.44 5.04 -15.02
N LYS A 94 -11.56 4.04 -14.94
CA LYS A 94 -10.63 3.90 -13.82
C LYS A 94 -9.19 3.71 -14.28
N LEU A 95 -8.30 4.52 -13.71
CA LEU A 95 -6.86 4.27 -13.70
C LEU A 95 -6.54 3.13 -12.72
N PRO A 96 -5.57 2.25 -13.03
CA PRO A 96 -5.21 1.14 -12.15
C PRO A 96 -4.49 1.58 -10.88
N GLU A 97 -3.94 2.80 -10.85
CA GLU A 97 -3.20 3.33 -9.73
C GLU A 97 -4.07 3.92 -8.62
N TYR A 98 -3.48 4.01 -7.44
CA TYR A 98 -4.03 4.76 -6.32
C TYR A 98 -3.33 6.13 -6.26
N PRO A 99 -4.04 7.22 -5.90
CA PRO A 99 -3.42 8.52 -5.81
C PRO A 99 -2.33 8.56 -4.74
N PRO A 100 -1.30 9.41 -4.91
CA PRO A 100 -0.36 9.71 -3.84
C PRO A 100 -1.06 10.16 -2.57
N VAL A 101 -0.59 9.71 -1.40
CA VAL A 101 -1.16 10.09 -0.10
C VAL A 101 -0.09 10.52 0.90
N THR A 102 -0.44 11.47 1.75
CA THR A 102 0.36 11.81 2.93
C THR A 102 -0.15 11.03 4.14
N PHE A 103 0.62 10.05 4.61
CA PHE A 103 0.26 9.27 5.78
C PHE A 103 0.84 9.91 7.06
N ILE A 104 -0.02 10.39 7.96
CA ILE A 104 0.37 10.94 9.27
C ILE A 104 0.12 9.86 10.33
N PRO A 105 1.16 9.23 10.91
CA PRO A 105 1.02 8.12 11.86
C PRO A 105 0.02 8.32 13.00
N ALA A 106 0.03 9.50 13.64
CA ALA A 106 -0.87 9.80 14.75
C ALA A 106 -2.33 9.99 14.33
N LYS A 107 -2.60 10.30 13.06
CA LYS A 107 -3.95 10.57 12.53
C LYS A 107 -4.52 9.36 11.79
N HIS A 108 -3.73 8.73 10.93
CA HIS A 108 -4.16 7.67 10.03
C HIS A 108 -3.84 6.26 10.59
N GLY A 109 -2.95 6.15 11.57
CA GLY A 109 -2.67 4.90 12.27
C GLY A 109 -3.71 4.57 13.34
N PHE A 110 -4.01 3.28 13.55
CA PHE A 110 -4.95 2.85 14.58
C PHE A 110 -4.56 3.38 15.96
N GLN A 111 -5.57 3.77 16.73
CA GLN A 111 -5.39 4.45 18.01
C GLN A 111 -5.26 3.49 19.20
N PHE A 112 -5.04 2.19 18.94
CA PHE A 112 -4.85 1.14 19.95
C PHE A 112 -3.54 0.38 19.71
N VAL A 113 -2.97 -0.18 20.78
CA VAL A 113 -1.71 -0.94 20.71
C VAL A 113 -1.95 -2.27 20.03
N ASN A 114 -1.01 -2.67 19.18
CA ASN A 114 -0.93 -3.99 18.55
C ASN A 114 -0.69 -5.11 19.58
N ARG A 115 -1.73 -5.43 20.35
CA ARG A 115 -1.71 -6.43 21.41
C ARG A 115 -3.09 -7.06 21.51
N PHE A 116 -3.20 -8.32 21.08
CA PHE A 116 -4.47 -9.05 21.02
C PHE A 116 -4.43 -10.26 21.94
N PRO A 117 -5.50 -10.53 22.73
CA PRO A 117 -5.54 -11.69 23.61
C PRO A 117 -5.73 -13.01 22.85
N GLY A 118 -5.23 -14.10 23.45
CA GLY A 118 -5.25 -15.49 23.00
C GLY A 118 -4.08 -15.87 22.08
N TYR A 119 -4.19 -16.99 21.39
CA TYR A 119 -3.11 -17.57 20.59
C TYR A 119 -3.23 -17.21 19.11
N TRP A 120 -2.10 -16.91 18.47
CA TRP A 120 -1.98 -16.80 17.02
C TRP A 120 -1.54 -18.15 16.48
N ILE A 121 -2.47 -18.95 15.94
CA ILE A 121 -2.11 -20.17 15.21
C ILE A 121 -3.00 -20.29 13.98
N PRO A 122 -2.47 -20.03 12.77
CA PRO A 122 -3.12 -20.48 11.55
C PRO A 122 -2.28 -21.45 10.70
N PHE A 123 -1.04 -21.81 11.07
CA PHE A 123 -0.20 -22.67 10.23
C PHE A 123 0.67 -23.64 11.04
N SER A 124 0.54 -24.94 10.75
CA SER A 124 1.54 -25.94 11.11
C SER A 124 2.79 -25.69 10.28
N ILE A 125 3.91 -25.32 10.90
CA ILE A 125 5.21 -25.19 10.23
C ILE A 125 5.91 -26.55 10.38
N PRO A 126 6.01 -27.39 9.32
CA PRO A 126 6.37 -28.82 9.46
C PRO A 126 7.84 -29.12 9.84
N SER A 127 8.59 -28.19 10.44
CA SER A 127 10.05 -28.31 10.54
C SER A 127 10.71 -27.61 11.74
N ILE A 128 9.95 -27.10 12.72
CA ILE A 128 10.52 -26.48 13.92
C ILE A 128 10.13 -27.33 15.14
N PRO A 129 11.06 -28.15 15.70
CA PRO A 129 10.85 -28.79 16.99
C PRO A 129 10.87 -27.73 18.10
N ASP A 130 10.04 -27.94 19.13
CA ASP A 130 9.83 -27.07 20.30
C ASP A 130 9.18 -25.71 19.99
N ILE A 131 7.84 -25.66 20.01
CA ILE A 131 7.09 -24.41 20.18
C ILE A 131 7.15 -24.08 21.69
N PRO A 132 7.96 -23.12 22.15
CA PRO A 132 7.94 -22.72 23.55
C PRO A 132 6.59 -22.09 23.88
N SER A 133 6.22 -22.06 25.17
CA SER A 133 4.95 -21.57 25.72
C SER A 133 4.28 -20.53 24.83
N VAL A 134 3.23 -20.93 24.11
CA VAL A 134 2.56 -20.01 23.19
C VAL A 134 2.05 -18.85 24.03
N SER A 135 2.56 -17.64 23.76
CA SER A 135 2.07 -16.44 24.43
C SER A 135 0.56 -16.36 24.23
N ASN A 136 -0.19 -16.10 25.31
CA ASN A 136 -1.63 -15.82 25.22
C ASN A 136 -1.90 -14.39 24.69
N ILE A 137 -0.90 -13.78 24.07
CA ILE A 137 -0.92 -12.47 23.44
C ILE A 137 -0.19 -12.58 22.11
N TYR A 138 -0.76 -11.99 21.06
CA TYR A 138 -0.13 -11.90 19.75
C TYR A 138 -0.30 -10.51 19.13
N GLY A 139 0.47 -10.27 18.07
CA GLY A 139 0.42 -9.05 17.26
C GLY A 139 -0.10 -9.32 15.84
N LEU A 140 -0.75 -8.31 15.28
CA LEU A 140 -1.18 -8.18 13.89
C LEU A 140 -0.48 -6.97 13.24
N CYS A 141 0.82 -6.78 13.45
CA CYS A 141 1.54 -5.57 13.03
C CYS A 141 1.49 -5.33 11.50
N GLY A 142 1.64 -6.39 10.70
CA GLY A 142 1.49 -6.33 9.25
C GLY A 142 0.05 -6.02 8.85
N GLY A 143 -0.92 -6.65 9.53
CA GLY A 143 -2.35 -6.40 9.30
C GLY A 143 -2.76 -4.97 9.65
N MET A 144 -2.30 -4.45 10.79
CA MET A 144 -2.57 -3.06 11.20
C MET A 144 -1.90 -2.04 10.30
N SER A 145 -0.69 -2.32 9.81
CA SER A 145 0.02 -1.44 8.86
C SER A 145 -0.70 -1.38 7.51
N ALA A 146 -1.06 -2.55 6.95
CA ALA A 146 -1.80 -2.63 5.71
C ALA A 146 -3.20 -2.01 5.83
N SER A 147 -3.97 -2.37 6.87
CA SER A 147 -5.32 -1.84 7.06
C SER A 147 -5.33 -0.33 7.27
N ALA A 148 -4.42 0.24 8.06
CA ALA A 148 -4.38 1.69 8.24
C ALA A 148 -4.12 2.41 6.90
N TYR A 149 -3.30 1.81 6.04
CA TYR A 149 -3.06 2.32 4.69
C TYR A 149 -4.30 2.14 3.79
N ASP A 150 -4.97 0.98 3.85
CA ASP A 150 -6.23 0.73 3.12
C ASP A 150 -7.30 1.79 3.45
N PHE A 151 -7.46 2.15 4.75
CA PHE A 151 -8.39 3.20 5.19
C PHE A 151 -8.05 4.56 4.58
N LEU A 152 -6.78 4.96 4.61
CA LEU A 152 -6.34 6.23 4.02
C LEU A 152 -6.58 6.26 2.50
N LEU A 153 -6.20 5.19 1.79
CA LEU A 153 -6.41 5.08 0.34
C LEU A 153 -7.89 5.13 -0.03
N ALA A 154 -8.76 4.55 0.80
CA ALA A 154 -10.20 4.59 0.58
C ALA A 154 -10.84 5.95 0.93
N GLY A 155 -10.09 6.90 1.49
CA GLY A 155 -10.64 8.15 2.01
C GLY A 155 -11.56 7.96 3.22
N ILE A 156 -11.44 6.83 3.93
CA ILE A 156 -12.28 6.48 5.07
C ILE A 156 -11.48 6.71 6.36
N PRO A 157 -12.01 7.44 7.36
CA PRO A 157 -11.32 7.56 8.64
C PRO A 157 -11.21 6.19 9.32
N ILE A 158 -10.11 5.96 10.02
CA ILE A 158 -9.95 4.79 10.86
C ILE A 158 -11.03 4.75 11.97
N PRO A 159 -11.42 3.55 12.43
CA PRO A 159 -12.31 3.42 13.58
C PRO A 159 -11.79 4.16 14.82
N GLU A 160 -12.63 5.01 15.42
CA GLU A 160 -12.32 5.78 16.63
C GLU A 160 -12.30 4.89 17.89
N ARG A 161 -11.35 3.95 17.96
CA ARG A 161 -11.22 2.99 19.07
C ARG A 161 -9.85 3.11 19.72
N ARG A 162 -9.81 3.18 21.04
CA ARG A 162 -8.56 3.20 21.84
C ARG A 162 -8.16 1.82 22.38
N ARG A 163 -9.05 0.84 22.28
CA ARG A 163 -8.80 -0.56 22.66
C ARG A 163 -8.80 -1.43 21.40
N ALA A 164 -7.96 -2.45 21.40
CA ALA A 164 -7.96 -3.44 20.33
C ALA A 164 -9.35 -4.07 20.18
N PRO A 165 -9.81 -4.38 18.94
CA PRO A 165 -11.08 -5.04 18.74
C PRO A 165 -11.13 -6.42 19.40
N GLY A 166 -12.30 -6.77 19.92
CA GLY A 166 -12.56 -8.12 20.42
C GLY A 166 -12.35 -9.16 19.31
N ARG A 167 -12.00 -10.39 19.70
CA ARG A 167 -11.87 -11.50 18.74
C ARG A 167 -13.15 -11.66 17.93
N ILE A 168 -13.03 -12.04 16.66
CA ILE A 168 -14.15 -12.38 15.77
C ILE A 168 -14.99 -11.15 15.36
N THR A 169 -14.79 -9.97 15.94
CA THR A 169 -15.40 -8.73 15.44
C THR A 169 -14.98 -8.46 13.99
N PRO A 170 -15.81 -7.76 13.19
CA PRO A 170 -15.47 -7.47 11.80
C PRO A 170 -14.11 -6.78 11.62
N LEU A 171 -13.77 -5.81 12.49
CA LEU A 171 -12.47 -5.15 12.45
C LEU A 171 -11.33 -6.11 12.80
N HIS A 172 -11.48 -6.96 13.81
CA HIS A 172 -10.48 -7.96 14.15
C HIS A 172 -10.22 -8.94 13.00
N GLN A 173 -11.29 -9.45 12.38
CA GLN A 173 -11.19 -10.35 11.22
C GLN A 173 -10.50 -9.69 10.04
N TYR A 174 -10.80 -8.41 9.78
CA TYR A 174 -10.15 -7.65 8.73
C TYR A 174 -8.65 -7.48 8.99
N LEU A 175 -8.25 -7.03 10.19
CA LEU A 175 -6.84 -6.94 10.59
C LEU A 175 -6.12 -8.29 10.46
N HIS A 176 -6.78 -9.38 10.87
CA HIS A 176 -6.22 -10.73 10.76
C HIS A 176 -6.03 -11.15 9.31
N ARG A 177 -7.02 -10.93 8.44
CA ARG A 177 -6.90 -11.21 7.00
C ARG A 177 -5.73 -10.44 6.39
N ARG A 178 -5.63 -9.13 6.68
CA ARG A 178 -4.53 -8.29 6.18
C ARG A 178 -3.17 -8.72 6.74
N GLN A 179 -3.12 -9.26 7.96
CA GLN A 179 -1.91 -9.88 8.49
C GLN A 179 -1.49 -11.12 7.69
N VAL A 180 -2.44 -11.97 7.30
CA VAL A 180 -2.15 -13.14 6.44
C VAL A 180 -1.69 -12.68 5.05
N ASP A 181 -2.37 -11.69 4.46
CA ASP A 181 -2.01 -11.11 3.16
C ASP A 181 -0.57 -10.57 3.16
N SER A 182 -0.17 -9.86 4.22
CA SER A 182 1.20 -9.33 4.37
C SER A 182 2.29 -10.42 4.34
N LEU A 183 1.93 -11.67 4.65
CA LEU A 183 2.85 -12.80 4.62
C LEU A 183 2.88 -13.51 3.26
N THR A 184 1.98 -13.17 2.33
CA THR A 184 1.88 -13.70 0.95
C THR A 184 2.01 -15.23 0.89
N MET A 185 1.08 -15.94 1.54
CA MET A 185 1.09 -17.42 1.62
C MET A 185 2.42 -17.99 2.16
N GLY A 186 3.03 -17.32 3.14
CA GLY A 186 4.26 -17.76 3.80
C GLY A 186 5.57 -17.37 3.09
N LYS A 187 5.54 -16.78 1.89
CA LYS A 187 6.78 -16.34 1.21
C LYS A 187 7.56 -15.32 2.04
N GLN A 188 6.89 -14.41 2.75
CA GLN A 188 7.60 -13.44 3.60
C GLN A 188 8.13 -14.08 4.88
N VAL A 189 7.51 -15.15 5.38
CA VAL A 189 8.06 -15.95 6.50
C VAL A 189 9.42 -16.53 6.10
N VAL A 190 9.51 -17.13 4.91
CA VAL A 190 10.78 -17.63 4.37
C VAL A 190 11.79 -16.50 4.16
N ARG A 191 11.33 -15.32 3.72
CA ARG A 191 12.19 -14.14 3.57
C ARG A 191 12.78 -13.69 4.92
N PHE A 192 11.99 -13.60 5.98
CA PHE A 192 12.50 -13.32 7.33
C PHE A 192 13.54 -14.35 7.77
N VAL A 193 13.25 -15.65 7.62
CA VAL A 193 14.20 -16.73 7.96
C VAL A 193 15.52 -16.56 7.22
N ARG A 194 15.49 -16.25 5.92
CA ARG A 194 16.69 -16.00 5.12
C ARG A 194 17.48 -14.80 5.65
N TRP A 195 16.81 -13.70 5.96
CA TRP A 195 17.46 -12.49 6.50
C TRP A 195 18.06 -12.73 7.90
N MET A 196 17.38 -13.50 8.75
CA MET A 196 17.90 -13.88 10.07
C MET A 196 19.20 -14.70 9.97
N ALA A 197 19.34 -15.51 8.93
CA ALA A 197 20.50 -16.37 8.71
C ALA A 197 21.71 -15.68 8.07
N LEU A 198 21.53 -14.51 7.45
CA LEU A 198 22.62 -13.75 6.84
C LEU A 198 23.55 -13.15 7.91
N PRO A 199 24.86 -13.00 7.63
CA PRO A 199 25.75 -12.13 8.39
C PRO A 199 25.27 -10.67 8.35
N ASP A 200 25.64 -9.87 9.35
CA ASP A 200 25.18 -8.47 9.45
C ASP A 200 25.61 -7.63 8.24
N GLU A 201 26.84 -7.75 7.76
CA GLU A 201 27.33 -7.05 6.56
C GLU A 201 26.43 -7.32 5.33
N ALA A 202 26.01 -8.57 5.14
CA ALA A 202 25.12 -8.92 4.03
C ALA A 202 23.68 -8.39 4.22
N VAL A 203 23.21 -8.27 5.47
CA VAL A 203 21.93 -7.63 5.79
C VAL A 203 21.99 -6.13 5.53
N GLN A 204 23.09 -5.48 5.92
CA GLN A 204 23.32 -4.05 5.75
C GLN A 204 23.41 -3.66 4.27
N LEU A 205 24.11 -4.46 3.45
CA LEU A 205 24.16 -4.30 2.00
C LEU A 205 22.78 -4.45 1.34
N ARG A 206 21.98 -5.45 1.73
CA ARG A 206 20.61 -5.62 1.19
C ARG A 206 19.65 -4.53 1.63
N THR A 207 19.92 -3.89 2.77
CA THR A 207 19.14 -2.75 3.26
C THR A 207 19.32 -1.52 2.35
N ASP A 208 20.50 -1.35 1.73
CA ASP A 208 20.75 -0.27 0.76
C ASP A 208 19.79 -0.33 -0.44
N GLU A 209 19.59 -1.52 -1.02
CA GLU A 209 18.65 -1.74 -2.13
C GLU A 209 17.23 -1.32 -1.72
N THR A 210 16.83 -1.68 -0.50
CA THR A 210 15.52 -1.31 0.04
C THR A 210 15.42 0.20 0.28
N ILE A 211 16.47 0.85 0.77
CA ILE A 211 16.48 2.31 0.97
C ILE A 211 16.28 3.05 -0.35
N LYS A 212 16.99 2.64 -1.41
CA LYS A 212 16.84 3.23 -2.75
C LYS A 212 15.40 3.09 -3.26
N GLU A 213 14.81 1.92 -3.12
CA GLU A 213 13.40 1.69 -3.48
C GLU A 213 12.46 2.57 -2.63
N LEU A 214 12.66 2.60 -1.31
CA LEU A 214 11.81 3.36 -0.40
C LEU A 214 11.83 4.86 -0.68
N LYS A 215 13.00 5.46 -0.95
CA LYS A 215 13.08 6.90 -1.28
C LYS A 215 12.20 7.22 -2.48
N LEU A 216 12.35 6.47 -3.58
CA LEU A 216 11.54 6.63 -4.79
C LEU A 216 10.03 6.50 -4.52
N ARG A 217 9.63 5.52 -3.70
CA ARG A 217 8.21 5.30 -3.35
C ARG A 217 7.67 6.40 -2.45
N LEU A 218 8.44 6.84 -1.46
CA LEU A 218 8.01 7.87 -0.51
C LEU A 218 7.95 9.26 -1.15
N ASP A 219 8.90 9.58 -2.04
CA ASP A 219 8.84 10.81 -2.86
C ASP A 219 7.61 10.85 -3.77
N ALA A 220 7.18 9.68 -4.24
CA ALA A 220 5.94 9.48 -4.99
C ALA A 220 4.67 9.45 -4.12
N GLY A 221 4.77 9.69 -2.80
CA GLY A 221 3.62 9.65 -1.89
C GLY A 221 3.02 8.24 -1.73
N ILE A 222 3.85 7.20 -1.86
CA ILE A 222 3.46 5.80 -1.69
C ILE A 222 4.09 5.25 -0.39
N PRO A 223 3.35 5.30 0.74
CA PRO A 223 3.70 4.55 1.94
C PRO A 223 3.99 3.09 1.64
N THR A 224 4.99 2.53 2.31
CA THR A 224 5.49 1.18 1.99
C THR A 224 5.64 0.35 3.26
N PRO A 225 4.92 -0.77 3.40
CA PRO A 225 5.15 -1.70 4.50
C PRO A 225 6.59 -2.23 4.44
N ILE A 226 7.26 -2.30 5.58
CA ILE A 226 8.62 -2.84 5.70
C ILE A 226 8.71 -3.87 6.82
N GLY A 227 9.48 -4.92 6.57
CA GLY A 227 9.82 -5.95 7.54
C GLY A 227 11.11 -5.59 8.25
N LEU A 228 11.06 -5.43 9.57
CA LEU A 228 12.21 -5.12 10.41
C LEU A 228 12.80 -6.42 10.97
N VAL A 229 14.09 -6.64 10.71
CA VAL A 229 14.83 -7.79 11.20
C VAL A 229 15.57 -7.38 12.46
N TYR A 230 15.11 -7.87 13.61
CA TYR A 230 15.70 -7.55 14.91
C TYR A 230 16.70 -8.59 15.37
N ILE A 231 16.50 -9.86 15.01
CA ILE A 231 17.21 -10.98 15.63
C ILE A 231 17.93 -11.85 14.59
N SER A 232 19.08 -12.41 14.99
CA SER A 232 19.81 -13.38 14.17
C SER A 232 19.34 -14.82 14.45
N SER A 233 19.48 -15.70 13.47
CA SER A 233 19.29 -17.13 13.67
C SER A 233 20.26 -17.76 14.66
N ARG A 234 21.40 -17.10 14.94
CA ARG A 234 22.36 -17.48 15.99
C ARG A 234 21.78 -17.31 17.39
N GLU A 235 20.83 -16.39 17.56
CA GLU A 235 20.13 -16.14 18.81
C GLU A 235 18.87 -17.01 18.89
N THR A 236 18.05 -17.00 17.84
CA THR A 236 16.82 -17.79 17.78
C THR A 236 16.25 -17.89 16.37
N TRP A 237 15.45 -18.92 16.11
CA TRP A 237 14.64 -19.06 14.89
C TRP A 237 13.19 -18.55 15.04
N GLN A 238 12.88 -17.91 16.16
CA GLN A 238 11.56 -17.36 16.45
C GLN A 238 11.27 -16.11 15.60
N ILE A 239 10.71 -16.31 14.40
CA ILE A 239 10.39 -15.24 13.45
C ILE A 239 9.49 -14.14 14.02
N TRP A 240 8.67 -14.45 15.03
CA TRP A 240 7.76 -13.52 15.69
C TRP A 240 8.48 -12.50 16.58
N GLN A 241 9.79 -12.64 16.77
CA GLN A 241 10.62 -11.60 17.39
C GLN A 241 11.02 -10.50 16.39
N ASN A 242 10.81 -10.70 15.08
CA ASN A 242 10.87 -9.66 14.07
C ASN A 242 9.53 -8.91 13.97
N HIS A 243 9.47 -7.87 13.14
CA HIS A 243 8.33 -6.96 13.16
C HIS A 243 8.01 -6.37 11.78
N GLN A 244 6.83 -5.77 11.66
CA GLN A 244 6.40 -5.05 10.46
C GLN A 244 5.88 -3.67 10.84
N VAL A 245 6.25 -2.66 10.06
CA VAL A 245 5.80 -1.26 10.21
C VAL A 245 5.48 -0.68 8.82
N LEU A 246 4.82 0.48 8.79
CA LEU A 246 4.59 1.22 7.54
C LEU A 246 5.56 2.39 7.47
N ALA A 247 6.46 2.42 6.49
CA ALA A 247 7.27 3.61 6.17
C ALA A 247 6.40 4.64 5.46
N VAL A 248 6.45 5.89 5.92
CA VAL A 248 5.51 6.94 5.50
C VAL A 248 6.17 8.22 5.01
N ASN A 249 7.40 8.49 5.44
CA ASN A 249 8.19 9.64 5.01
C ASN A 249 9.67 9.40 5.32
N TYR A 250 10.57 10.21 4.79
CA TYR A 250 11.97 10.21 5.21
C TYR A 250 12.59 11.61 5.19
N THR A 251 13.67 11.78 5.96
CA THR A 251 14.57 12.93 5.90
C THR A 251 16.00 12.43 5.85
N GLU A 252 16.88 13.14 5.16
CA GLU A 252 18.29 12.78 5.06
C GLU A 252 19.15 14.03 5.23
N GLU A 253 20.03 14.00 6.23
CA GLU A 253 20.95 15.10 6.56
C GLU A 253 22.32 14.50 6.92
N ASP A 254 23.41 14.96 6.31
CA ASP A 254 24.78 14.53 6.63
C ASP A 254 24.99 13.00 6.69
N ASN A 255 24.45 12.28 5.70
CA ASN A 255 24.44 10.80 5.63
C ASN A 255 23.67 10.11 6.76
N LEU A 256 22.84 10.84 7.51
CA LEU A 256 21.90 10.31 8.48
C LEU A 256 20.50 10.27 7.86
N LEU A 257 20.05 9.08 7.50
CA LEU A 257 18.71 8.85 7.00
C LEU A 257 17.76 8.58 8.18
N ARG A 258 16.61 9.24 8.23
CA ARG A 258 15.52 8.92 9.15
C ARG A 258 14.26 8.64 8.37
N ILE A 259 13.79 7.40 8.43
CA ILE A 259 12.53 6.97 7.82
C ILE A 259 11.46 7.05 8.91
N GLN A 260 10.49 7.95 8.77
CA GLN A 260 9.34 7.99 9.66
C GLN A 260 8.45 6.77 9.42
N VAL A 261 7.99 6.15 10.50
CA VAL A 261 7.14 4.96 10.41
C VAL A 261 5.87 5.09 11.24
N TYR A 262 4.77 4.52 10.74
CA TYR A 262 3.68 4.10 11.61
C TYR A 262 4.03 2.76 12.24
N GLU A 263 4.12 2.77 13.57
CA GLU A 263 4.52 1.66 14.40
C GLU A 263 3.32 1.17 15.24
N PRO A 264 2.69 0.05 14.89
CA PRO A 264 1.47 -0.43 15.54
C PRO A 264 1.60 -0.71 17.04
N ASN A 265 2.82 -0.97 17.55
CA ASN A 265 3.05 -1.15 18.98
C ASN A 265 3.08 0.19 19.77
N TYR A 266 3.23 1.32 19.07
CA TYR A 266 3.34 2.65 19.67
C TYR A 266 2.37 3.63 18.96
N PRO A 267 1.05 3.41 19.07
CA PRO A 267 0.04 4.19 18.36
C PRO A 267 0.05 5.66 18.80
N ARG A 268 -0.50 6.54 17.95
CA ARG A 268 -0.69 7.98 18.21
C ARG A 268 0.61 8.78 18.32
N ARG A 269 1.68 8.31 17.68
CA ARG A 269 3.00 8.92 17.67
C ARG A 269 3.42 9.24 16.26
N ASN A 270 4.05 10.41 16.07
CA ASN A 270 4.71 10.80 14.82
C ASN A 270 6.24 10.74 14.93
N ASP A 271 6.77 10.43 16.12
CA ASP A 271 8.19 10.48 16.45
C ASP A 271 8.83 9.08 16.54
N VAL A 272 8.38 8.18 15.66
CA VAL A 272 8.97 6.85 15.51
C VAL A 272 9.69 6.79 14.18
N PHE A 273 10.98 6.45 14.22
CA PHE A 273 11.85 6.47 13.05
C PHE A 273 12.68 5.21 12.94
N ILE A 274 13.01 4.80 11.72
CA ILE A 274 14.19 3.96 11.45
C ILE A 274 15.31 4.91 11.06
N GLN A 275 16.31 5.03 11.93
CA GLN A 275 17.48 5.85 11.66
C GLN A 275 18.59 4.97 11.10
N CYS A 276 19.16 5.36 9.96
CA CYS A 276 20.20 4.63 9.26
C CYS A 276 21.42 5.52 9.00
N TRP A 277 22.60 4.92 9.02
CA TRP A 277 23.86 5.57 8.62
C TRP A 277 24.76 4.56 7.88
N PRO A 278 25.68 5.02 7.01
CA PRO A 278 26.58 4.14 6.28
C PRO A 278 27.43 3.26 7.20
N ASP A 279 27.62 2.01 6.83
CA ASP A 279 28.51 1.06 7.54
C ASP A 279 30.00 1.23 7.17
N GLY A 280 30.32 2.06 6.17
CA GLY A 280 31.67 2.25 5.64
C GLY A 280 32.09 1.25 4.54
N HIS A 281 31.22 0.30 4.21
CA HIS A 281 31.44 -0.80 3.27
C HIS A 281 30.36 -0.89 2.18
N GLY A 282 29.48 0.11 2.10
CA GLY A 282 28.42 0.23 1.09
C GLY A 282 27.04 -0.20 1.56
N GLY A 283 26.90 -0.65 2.81
CA GLY A 283 25.63 -0.96 3.44
C GLY A 283 25.21 0.10 4.47
N TRP A 284 24.11 -0.19 5.17
CA TRP A 284 23.52 0.70 6.17
C TRP A 284 23.34 0.01 7.52
N GLN A 285 23.91 0.60 8.56
CA GLN A 285 23.53 0.28 9.94
C GLN A 285 22.21 0.97 10.28
N SER A 286 21.41 0.38 11.17
CA SER A 286 20.11 0.95 11.52
C SER A 286 19.67 0.70 12.97
N VAL A 287 18.85 1.62 13.47
CA VAL A 287 18.13 1.49 14.75
C VAL A 287 16.71 2.01 14.59
N GLN A 288 15.77 1.42 15.31
CA GLN A 288 14.45 1.99 15.52
C GLN A 288 14.51 2.94 16.72
N LEU A 289 14.11 4.18 16.52
CA LEU A 289 13.93 5.22 17.53
C LEU A 289 12.46 5.33 17.88
N ILE A 290 12.12 5.22 19.17
CA ILE A 290 10.76 5.35 19.70
C ILE A 290 10.82 6.37 20.85
N GLY A 291 10.67 7.66 20.50
CA GLY A 291 11.09 8.73 21.41
C GLY A 291 12.57 8.55 21.77
N ASP A 292 12.89 8.48 23.07
CA ASP A 292 14.27 8.32 23.55
C ASP A 292 14.77 6.87 23.52
N LYS A 293 13.88 5.90 23.26
CA LYS A 293 14.26 4.48 23.24
C LYS A 293 14.87 4.11 21.89
N ARG A 294 15.98 3.38 21.95
CA ARG A 294 16.62 2.80 20.76
C ARG A 294 16.49 1.29 20.78
N LYS A 295 16.07 0.71 19.67
CA LYS A 295 16.06 -0.73 19.44
C LYS A 295 16.94 -1.03 18.23
N HIS A 296 17.87 -1.96 18.39
CA HIS A 296 18.74 -2.39 17.28
C HIS A 296 17.90 -2.98 16.14
N VAL A 297 18.23 -2.63 14.90
CA VAL A 297 17.66 -3.21 13.67
C VAL A 297 18.85 -3.72 12.85
N ARG A 298 18.91 -5.03 12.60
CA ARG A 298 19.97 -5.61 11.77
C ARG A 298 19.88 -5.10 10.34
N GLY A 299 18.65 -5.01 9.85
CA GLY A 299 18.27 -4.41 8.58
C GLY A 299 16.78 -4.58 8.32
N PHE A 300 16.33 -4.17 7.14
CA PHE A 300 14.92 -4.23 6.79
C PHE A 300 14.72 -4.37 5.29
N PHE A 301 13.52 -4.79 4.91
CA PHE A 301 13.14 -4.97 3.51
C PHE A 301 11.71 -4.54 3.23
N ALA A 302 11.45 -4.10 2.00
CA ALA A 302 10.10 -3.79 1.54
C ALA A 302 9.21 -5.05 1.55
N MET A 303 8.04 -4.91 2.14
CA MET A 303 7.00 -5.94 2.19
C MET A 303 5.98 -5.69 1.07
N PRO A 304 5.44 -6.76 0.46
CA PRO A 304 4.41 -6.61 -0.55
C PRO A 304 3.15 -6.00 0.05
N TYR A 305 2.49 -5.17 -0.76
CA TYR A 305 1.24 -4.53 -0.39
C TYR A 305 0.35 -4.41 -1.62
N GLU A 306 -0.89 -4.85 -1.46
CA GLU A 306 -1.96 -4.68 -2.43
C GLU A 306 -3.15 -4.08 -1.69
N PRO A 307 -3.66 -2.91 -2.10
CA PRO A 307 -4.78 -2.27 -1.42
C PRO A 307 -6.04 -3.14 -1.37
N VAL A 308 -6.75 -3.13 -0.25
CA VAL A 308 -8.04 -3.80 -0.10
C VAL A 308 -9.05 -2.83 0.49
N MET A 309 -10.06 -2.48 -0.29
CA MET A 309 -11.13 -1.58 0.14
C MET A 309 -11.79 -2.05 1.45
N PRO A 310 -11.73 -1.25 2.53
CA PRO A 310 -12.38 -1.60 3.79
C PRO A 310 -13.90 -1.67 3.63
N SER A 311 -14.53 -2.68 4.24
CA SER A 311 -16.00 -2.79 4.25
C SER A 311 -16.63 -1.73 5.17
N LYS A 312 -17.77 -1.16 4.75
CA LYS A 312 -18.57 -0.27 5.60
C LYS A 312 -19.04 -0.92 6.92
N TYR A 313 -19.07 -2.25 7.00
CA TYR A 313 -19.50 -2.98 8.20
C TYR A 313 -18.41 -3.13 9.27
N LEU A 314 -17.19 -2.65 9.01
CA LEU A 314 -16.10 -2.68 10.00
C LEU A 314 -16.37 -1.79 11.23
N PHE A 315 -17.33 -0.88 11.12
CA PHE A 315 -17.68 0.11 12.13
C PHE A 315 -18.89 -0.25 13.00
N LYS A 316 -19.53 -1.41 12.77
CA LYS A 316 -20.68 -1.80 13.61
C LYS A 316 -20.24 -1.86 15.08
N PRO A 317 -20.92 -1.14 15.99
CA PRO A 317 -20.68 -1.26 17.42
C PRO A 317 -20.80 -2.72 17.84
N GLU A 318 -20.08 -3.09 18.89
CA GLU A 318 -20.44 -4.27 19.68
C GLU A 318 -21.87 -4.01 20.14
N GLU A 319 -22.86 -4.70 19.56
CA GLU A 319 -24.16 -4.81 20.22
C GLU A 319 -23.84 -5.35 21.62
N GLU A 320 -24.17 -4.55 22.63
CA GLU A 320 -24.09 -4.99 24.02
C GLU A 320 -24.90 -6.29 24.11
N THR A 321 -24.21 -7.42 24.11
CA THR A 321 -24.79 -8.69 24.51
C THR A 321 -25.05 -8.58 26.01
N VAL A 322 -26.15 -7.90 26.34
CA VAL A 322 -26.87 -8.00 27.60
C VAL A 322 -27.98 -9.01 27.36
N GLU A 323 -27.66 -10.27 27.64
CA GLU A 323 -28.38 -11.13 28.60
C GLU A 323 -27.70 -12.51 28.69
#